data_AF-A0A822CVE3-F1
#
_entry.id   AF-A0A822CVE3-F1
#
_cell.length_a   1.000
_cell.length_b   1.000
_cell.length_c   1.000
_cell.angle_alpha   90.00
_cell.angle_beta   90.00
_cell.angle_gamma   90.00
#
_symmetry.space_group_name_H-M   'P 1'
#
loop_
_entity.id
_entity.type
_entity.pdbx_description
1 polymer ?
#
loop_
_entity_poly.entity_id
_entity_poly.type
_entity_poly.pdbx_seq_one_letter_code
_entity_poly.pdbx_strand_id
1 'polypeptide(L)'
;AFHSKDLPEVSVLKTKLESDLNTLKGRQYSNGGFGYWTNRNDCYADPYMSVHVAHCLAVLVNKKVFNVNKNMLNNSLKYLENIESEINQLSYTKYWSDLTRFSLISYALYVRAKHLQNVADEASQLFQRSGFDKLSLEALGWLLIALSTDRNNNKDQIIEIIYQHLKGKVSETSETVNFITSYGDDGQSVMLHSNQRTDAILLESLLYIDPN
;
A
#
# COMPACT_ATOMS: atom_id res chain seq x y z
N ALA A 1 12.73 9.43 26.21
CA ALA A 1 11.39 9.35 26.83
C ALA A 1 10.67 8.10 26.33
N PHE A 2 10.88 6.92 26.95
CA PHE A 2 10.20 5.66 26.56
C PHE A 2 9.93 4.70 27.74
N HIS A 3 9.96 5.18 28.99
CA HIS A 3 9.68 4.37 30.19
C HIS A 3 8.38 4.84 30.86
N SER A 4 7.27 4.89 30.10
CA SER A 4 5.94 5.06 30.70
C SER A 4 5.56 3.76 31.40
N LYS A 5 4.97 3.87 32.60
CA LYS A 5 4.54 2.74 33.42
C LYS A 5 3.47 1.87 32.74
N ASP A 6 2.81 2.42 31.72
CA ASP A 6 1.71 1.80 31.00
C ASP A 6 2.14 1.14 29.67
N LEU A 7 3.43 1.25 29.29
CA LEU A 7 3.91 0.58 28.08
C LEU A 7 4.20 -0.90 28.39
N PRO A 8 3.67 -1.84 27.60
CA PRO A 8 3.99 -3.25 27.77
C PRO A 8 5.49 -3.49 27.54
N GLU A 9 6.04 -4.44 28.31
CA GLU A 9 7.41 -4.89 28.14
C GLU A 9 7.66 -5.38 26.70
N VAL A 10 8.87 -5.15 26.20
CA VAL A 10 9.26 -5.54 24.82
C VAL A 10 9.08 -7.04 24.59
N SER A 11 9.31 -7.87 25.61
CA SER A 11 9.10 -9.32 25.55
C SER A 11 7.62 -9.69 25.32
N VAL A 12 6.69 -9.00 25.98
CA VAL A 12 5.24 -9.22 25.83
C VAL A 12 4.80 -8.85 24.41
N LEU A 13 5.28 -7.72 23.89
CA LEU A 13 5.03 -7.30 22.50
C LEU A 13 5.56 -8.34 21.50
N LYS A 14 6.76 -8.87 21.74
CA LYS A 14 7.36 -9.91 20.90
C LYS A 14 6.50 -11.17 20.88
N THR A 15 6.15 -11.72 22.03
CA THR A 15 5.32 -12.93 22.13
C THR A 15 3.95 -12.74 21.47
N LYS A 16 3.32 -11.57 21.64
CA LYS A 16 2.04 -11.26 20.98
C LYS A 16 2.17 -11.25 19.47
N LEU A 17 3.20 -10.58 18.94
CA LEU A 17 3.45 -10.50 17.51
C LEU A 17 3.75 -11.88 16.89
N GLU A 18 4.50 -12.72 17.59
CA GLU A 18 4.77 -14.11 17.21
C GLU A 18 3.46 -14.93 17.09
N SER A 19 2.59 -14.82 18.10
CA SER A 19 1.27 -15.46 18.12
C SER A 19 0.37 -14.97 16.97
N ASP A 20 0.40 -13.67 16.70
CA ASP A 20 -0.40 -13.06 15.64
C ASP A 20 0.08 -13.47 14.25
N LEU A 21 1.39 -13.54 14.03
CA LEU A 21 1.96 -14.03 12.77
C LEU A 21 1.62 -15.51 12.52
N ASN A 22 1.62 -16.34 13.57
CA ASN A 22 1.20 -17.74 13.46
C ASN A 22 -0.30 -17.87 13.12
N THR A 23 -1.13 -17.05 13.75
CA THR A 23 -2.57 -16.98 13.46
C THR A 23 -2.81 -16.53 12.03
N LEU A 24 -2.12 -15.47 11.61
CA LEU A 24 -2.21 -14.90 10.27
C LEU A 24 -1.81 -15.91 9.19
N LYS A 25 -0.71 -16.64 9.41
CA LYS A 25 -0.27 -17.72 8.51
C LYS A 25 -1.36 -18.76 8.28
N GLY A 26 -2.10 -19.14 9.33
CA GLY A 26 -3.22 -20.08 9.22
C GLY A 26 -4.42 -19.55 8.42
N ARG A 27 -4.52 -18.23 8.22
CA ARG A 27 -5.63 -17.56 7.53
C ARG A 27 -5.33 -17.20 6.07
N GLN A 28 -4.11 -17.42 5.60
CA GLN A 28 -3.76 -17.16 4.20
C GLN A 28 -4.56 -18.07 3.26
N TYR A 29 -5.12 -17.51 2.19
CA TYR A 29 -5.78 -18.27 1.14
C TYR A 29 -4.74 -18.92 0.21
N SER A 30 -5.16 -19.94 -0.55
CA SER A 30 -4.26 -20.68 -1.46
C SER A 30 -3.62 -19.80 -2.55
N ASN A 31 -4.31 -18.74 -2.99
CA ASN A 31 -3.78 -17.74 -3.92
C ASN A 31 -2.84 -16.72 -3.24
N GLY A 32 -2.60 -16.82 -1.93
CA GLY A 32 -1.69 -15.97 -1.16
C GLY A 32 -2.32 -14.73 -0.53
N GLY A 33 -3.59 -14.45 -0.81
CA GLY A 33 -4.33 -13.32 -0.24
C GLY A 33 -4.87 -13.58 1.17
N PHE A 34 -5.53 -12.56 1.72
CA PHE A 34 -6.15 -12.55 3.05
C PHE A 34 -7.55 -11.92 2.98
N GLY A 35 -8.40 -12.26 3.94
CA GLY A 35 -9.72 -11.66 4.12
C GLY A 35 -9.89 -11.14 5.55
N TYR A 36 -11.01 -10.46 5.79
CA TYR A 36 -11.38 -9.97 7.12
C TYR A 36 -11.59 -11.10 8.14
N TRP A 37 -12.04 -12.25 7.66
CA TRP A 37 -12.35 -13.43 8.47
C TRP A 37 -11.43 -14.59 8.12
N THR A 38 -11.46 -15.64 8.95
CA THR A 38 -10.71 -16.88 8.70
C THR A 38 -11.02 -17.45 7.32
N ASN A 39 -10.02 -18.05 6.67
CA ASN A 39 -10.18 -18.76 5.41
C ASN A 39 -11.17 -19.93 5.54
N ARG A 40 -12.40 -19.72 5.08
CA ARG A 40 -13.43 -20.75 4.93
C ARG A 40 -13.70 -20.93 3.45
N ASN A 41 -14.17 -22.13 3.05
CA ASN A 41 -14.35 -22.51 1.65
C ASN A 41 -15.33 -21.62 0.86
N ASP A 42 -16.11 -20.78 1.55
CA ASP A 42 -17.09 -19.83 1.01
C ASP A 42 -16.60 -18.38 0.96
N CYS A 43 -15.39 -18.11 1.44
CA CYS A 43 -14.82 -16.77 1.50
C CYS A 43 -13.71 -16.60 0.45
N TYR A 44 -13.60 -15.40 -0.11
CA TYR A 44 -12.52 -15.03 -1.04
C TYR A 44 -11.51 -14.14 -0.31
N ALA A 45 -10.27 -14.09 -0.82
CA ALA A 45 -9.32 -13.08 -0.40
C ALA A 45 -9.85 -11.69 -0.79
N ASP A 46 -9.87 -10.77 0.18
CA ASP A 46 -10.22 -9.38 -0.05
C ASP A 46 -8.97 -8.63 -0.57
N PRO A 47 -9.07 -7.95 -1.73
CA PRO A 47 -7.90 -7.32 -2.34
C PRO A 47 -7.25 -6.25 -1.45
N TYR A 48 -8.05 -5.41 -0.78
CA TYR A 48 -7.51 -4.39 0.11
C TYR A 48 -6.80 -5.01 1.31
N MET A 49 -7.47 -5.95 1.98
CA MET A 49 -6.91 -6.63 3.15
C MET A 49 -5.62 -7.39 2.80
N SER A 50 -5.58 -8.02 1.62
CA SER A 50 -4.39 -8.72 1.13
C SER A 50 -3.20 -7.78 0.95
N VAL A 51 -3.40 -6.61 0.32
CA VAL A 51 -2.34 -5.60 0.15
C VAL A 51 -1.91 -5.03 1.51
N HIS A 52 -2.86 -4.76 2.41
CA HIS A 52 -2.55 -4.21 3.73
C HIS A 52 -1.74 -5.20 4.58
N VAL A 53 -2.12 -6.48 4.59
CA VAL A 53 -1.34 -7.52 5.29
C VAL A 53 0.07 -7.63 4.70
N ALA A 54 0.19 -7.66 3.37
CA ALA A 54 1.49 -7.71 2.70
C ALA A 54 2.37 -6.50 3.08
N HIS A 55 1.78 -5.30 3.20
CA HIS A 55 2.48 -4.10 3.67
C HIS A 55 3.04 -4.32 5.09
N CYS A 56 2.22 -4.79 6.04
CA CYS A 56 2.67 -5.08 7.40
C CYS A 56 3.84 -6.08 7.41
N LEU A 57 3.75 -7.16 6.61
CA LEU A 57 4.82 -8.15 6.49
C LEU A 57 6.12 -7.54 5.93
N ALA A 58 6.02 -6.71 4.89
CA ALA A 58 7.16 -6.01 4.30
C ALA A 58 7.85 -5.08 5.31
N VAL A 59 7.07 -4.33 6.10
CA VAL A 59 7.58 -3.47 7.18
C VAL A 59 8.36 -4.29 8.22
N LEU A 60 7.80 -5.42 8.67
CA LEU A 60 8.45 -6.28 9.66
C LEU A 60 9.80 -6.83 9.16
N VAL A 61 9.85 -7.26 7.90
CA VAL A 61 11.09 -7.73 7.27
C VAL A 61 12.12 -6.61 7.19
N ASN A 62 11.71 -5.42 6.73
CA ASN A 62 12.62 -4.28 6.57
C ASN A 62 13.19 -3.78 7.89
N LYS A 63 12.39 -3.82 8.96
CA LYS A 63 12.84 -3.45 10.31
C LYS A 63 13.75 -4.49 10.95
N LYS A 64 13.81 -5.72 10.40
CA LYS A 64 14.61 -6.85 10.92
C LYS A 64 14.34 -7.15 12.40
N VAL A 65 13.11 -6.84 12.85
CA VAL A 65 12.69 -7.01 14.26
C VAL A 65 12.11 -8.38 14.53
N PHE A 66 11.65 -9.09 13.48
CA PHE A 66 10.98 -10.38 13.57
C PHE A 66 11.28 -11.28 12.38
N ASN A 67 11.27 -12.60 12.61
CA ASN A 67 11.38 -13.58 11.54
C ASN A 67 10.01 -13.86 10.94
N VAL A 68 9.71 -13.21 9.81
CA VAL A 68 8.47 -13.46 9.05
C VAL A 68 8.61 -14.78 8.29
N ASN A 69 7.53 -15.58 8.27
CA ASN A 69 7.50 -16.80 7.47
C ASN A 69 7.66 -16.47 5.97
N LYS A 70 8.78 -16.91 5.38
CA LYS A 70 9.13 -16.59 3.98
C LYS A 70 8.08 -17.06 2.98
N ASN A 71 7.48 -18.23 3.18
CA ASN A 71 6.45 -18.74 2.26
C ASN A 71 5.20 -17.87 2.30
N MET A 72 4.76 -17.48 3.51
CA MET A 72 3.62 -16.57 3.67
C MET A 72 3.85 -15.25 2.93
N LEU A 73 5.02 -14.62 3.14
CA LEU A 73 5.37 -13.37 2.46
C LEU A 73 5.46 -13.54 0.93
N ASN A 74 6.14 -14.56 0.44
CA ASN A 74 6.29 -14.80 -0.99
C ASN A 74 4.93 -15.04 -1.66
N ASN A 75 4.03 -15.78 -1.02
CA ASN A 75 2.66 -15.97 -1.50
C ASN A 75 1.88 -14.65 -1.54
N SER A 76 2.03 -13.80 -0.53
CA SER A 76 1.40 -12.47 -0.52
C SER A 76 1.92 -11.59 -1.64
N LEU A 77 3.23 -11.59 -1.89
CA LEU A 77 3.83 -10.84 -2.98
C LEU A 77 3.37 -11.37 -4.34
N LYS A 78 3.17 -12.69 -4.47
CA LYS A 78 2.61 -13.28 -5.69
C LYS A 78 1.15 -12.88 -5.92
N TYR A 79 0.35 -12.81 -4.87
CA TYR A 79 -1.00 -12.24 -4.94
C TYR A 79 -0.95 -10.77 -5.41
N LEU A 80 -0.01 -9.97 -4.87
CA LEU A 80 0.14 -8.56 -5.24
C LEU A 80 0.59 -8.37 -6.70
N GLU A 81 1.45 -9.25 -7.22
CA GLU A 81 1.83 -9.27 -8.64
C GLU A 81 0.62 -9.51 -9.55
N ASN A 82 -0.34 -10.31 -9.09
CA ASN A 82 -1.57 -10.64 -9.82
C ASN A 82 -2.77 -9.76 -9.46
N ILE A 83 -2.58 -8.69 -8.68
CA ILE A 83 -3.65 -7.96 -8.00
C ILE A 83 -4.79 -7.50 -8.93
N GLU A 84 -4.47 -7.07 -10.16
CA GLU A 84 -5.49 -6.63 -11.11
C GLU A 84 -6.42 -7.77 -11.53
N SER A 85 -5.87 -8.98 -11.73
CA SER A 85 -6.65 -10.18 -12.01
C SER A 85 -7.45 -10.65 -10.78
N GLU A 86 -6.85 -10.55 -9.59
CA GLU A 86 -7.50 -10.90 -8.32
C GLU A 86 -8.68 -9.99 -8.00
N ILE A 87 -8.60 -8.71 -8.37
CA ILE A 87 -9.74 -7.79 -8.32
C ILE A 87 -10.76 -8.22 -9.39
N ASN A 88 -10.36 -8.37 -10.66
CA ASN A 88 -11.30 -8.61 -11.77
C ASN A 88 -12.19 -9.85 -11.64
N GLN A 89 -11.69 -10.91 -11.01
CA GLN A 89 -12.46 -12.15 -10.84
C GLN A 89 -13.58 -12.03 -9.80
N LEU A 90 -13.56 -11.01 -8.93
CA LEU A 90 -14.51 -10.86 -7.84
C LEU A 90 -15.77 -10.16 -8.35
N SER A 91 -16.94 -10.79 -8.16
CA SER A 91 -18.20 -10.26 -8.67
C SER A 91 -18.58 -8.91 -8.07
N TYR A 92 -18.24 -8.68 -6.80
CA TYR A 92 -18.59 -7.45 -6.08
C TYR A 92 -17.73 -6.24 -6.47
N THR A 93 -16.55 -6.45 -7.06
CA THR A 93 -15.65 -5.35 -7.46
C THR A 93 -16.02 -4.76 -8.82
N LYS A 94 -17.03 -5.31 -9.51
CA LYS A 94 -17.51 -4.82 -10.81
C LYS A 94 -18.05 -3.39 -10.75
N TYR A 95 -18.47 -2.95 -9.57
CA TYR A 95 -19.00 -1.61 -9.33
C TYR A 95 -17.94 -0.62 -8.82
N TRP A 96 -16.70 -1.06 -8.64
CA TRP A 96 -15.62 -0.17 -8.21
C TRP A 96 -15.23 0.77 -9.33
N SER A 97 -15.09 2.05 -8.99
CA SER A 97 -14.56 3.05 -9.91
C SER A 97 -13.11 2.74 -10.31
N ASP A 98 -12.69 3.24 -11.48
CA ASP A 98 -11.29 3.19 -11.91
C ASP A 98 -10.36 3.79 -10.84
N LEU A 99 -10.81 4.86 -10.17
CA LEU A 99 -10.08 5.52 -9.09
C LEU A 99 -9.79 4.56 -7.93
N THR A 100 -10.80 3.83 -7.45
CA THR A 100 -10.64 2.82 -6.39
C THR A 100 -9.67 1.71 -6.83
N ARG A 101 -9.88 1.19 -8.05
CA ARG A 101 -9.10 0.07 -8.59
C ARG A 101 -7.63 0.44 -8.78
N PHE A 102 -7.35 1.57 -9.43
CA PHE A 102 -5.98 2.02 -9.66
C PHE A 102 -5.28 2.47 -8.37
N SER A 103 -6.02 2.99 -7.40
CA SER A 103 -5.44 3.27 -6.08
C SER A 103 -4.96 1.99 -5.39
N LEU A 104 -5.76 0.92 -5.44
CA LEU A 104 -5.38 -0.35 -4.85
C LEU A 104 -4.21 -1.02 -5.59
N ILE A 105 -4.18 -0.96 -6.94
CA ILE A 105 -3.04 -1.46 -7.72
C ILE A 105 -1.77 -0.66 -7.38
N SER A 106 -1.88 0.67 -7.28
CA SER A 106 -0.76 1.53 -6.87
C SER A 106 -0.23 1.16 -5.48
N TYR A 107 -1.13 0.86 -4.53
CA TYR A 107 -0.74 0.40 -3.20
C TYR A 107 0.02 -0.93 -3.27
N ALA A 108 -0.44 -1.87 -4.10
CA ALA A 108 0.24 -3.15 -4.28
C ALA A 108 1.66 -3.00 -4.86
N LEU A 109 1.83 -2.11 -5.85
CA LEU A 109 3.14 -1.78 -6.43
C LEU A 109 4.06 -1.16 -5.36
N TYR A 110 3.55 -0.22 -4.56
CA TYR A 110 4.30 0.35 -3.43
C TYR A 110 4.77 -0.73 -2.45
N VAL A 111 3.90 -1.66 -2.05
CA VAL A 111 4.29 -2.73 -1.11
C VAL A 111 5.38 -3.63 -1.69
N ARG A 112 5.27 -3.98 -2.98
CA ARG A 112 6.29 -4.74 -3.70
C ARG A 112 7.62 -3.97 -3.77
N ALA A 113 7.57 -2.67 -4.05
CA ALA A 113 8.74 -1.78 -4.03
C ALA A 113 9.40 -1.71 -2.64
N LYS A 114 8.61 -1.60 -1.56
CA LYS A 114 9.11 -1.64 -0.17
C LYS A 114 9.79 -2.97 0.15
N HIS A 115 9.44 -4.04 -0.58
CA HIS A 115 10.15 -5.33 -0.51
C HIS A 115 11.24 -5.49 -1.59
N LEU A 116 11.78 -4.37 -2.10
CA LEU A 116 12.90 -4.33 -3.03
C LEU A 116 12.64 -5.01 -4.39
N GLN A 117 11.37 -5.23 -4.76
CA GLN A 117 11.03 -5.66 -6.11
C GLN A 117 11.10 -4.46 -7.06
N ASN A 118 11.73 -4.64 -8.22
CA ASN A 118 11.66 -3.65 -9.30
C ASN A 118 10.27 -3.71 -9.95
N VAL A 119 9.53 -2.62 -9.83
CA VAL A 119 8.15 -2.45 -10.33
C VAL A 119 7.98 -1.17 -11.15
N ALA A 120 9.09 -0.53 -11.53
CA ALA A 120 9.05 0.80 -12.13
C ALA A 120 8.35 0.83 -13.51
N ASP A 121 8.47 -0.25 -14.28
CA ASP A 121 7.79 -0.37 -15.58
C ASP A 121 6.27 -0.56 -15.39
N GLU A 122 5.85 -1.39 -14.43
CA GLU A 122 4.43 -1.57 -14.08
C GLU A 122 3.81 -0.25 -13.60
N ALA A 123 4.54 0.51 -12.77
CA ALA A 123 4.13 1.81 -12.28
C ALA A 123 3.99 2.85 -13.40
N SER A 124 4.96 2.88 -14.33
CA SER A 124 4.92 3.74 -15.52
C SER A 124 3.72 3.43 -16.40
N GLN A 125 3.46 2.16 -16.66
CA GLN A 125 2.31 1.72 -17.47
C GLN A 125 0.99 2.07 -16.79
N LEU A 126 0.88 1.89 -15.47
CA LEU A 126 -0.31 2.26 -14.72
C LEU A 126 -0.59 3.76 -14.85
N PHE A 127 0.42 4.60 -14.62
CA PHE A 127 0.27 6.06 -14.73
C PHE A 127 -0.13 6.50 -16.14
N GLN A 128 0.50 5.94 -17.18
CA GLN A 128 0.21 6.28 -18.57
C GLN A 128 -1.23 5.94 -18.98
N ARG A 129 -1.80 4.84 -18.49
CA ARG A 129 -3.19 4.45 -18.82
C ARG A 129 -4.25 5.11 -17.94
N SER A 130 -3.91 5.47 -16.70
CA SER A 130 -4.88 6.05 -15.76
C SER A 130 -4.96 7.58 -15.87
N GLY A 131 -3.82 8.25 -16.07
CA GLY A 131 -3.70 9.69 -15.94
C GLY A 131 -4.01 10.18 -14.52
N PHE A 132 -3.99 11.50 -14.33
CA PHE A 132 -4.29 12.13 -13.04
C PHE A 132 -5.76 11.97 -12.63
N ASP A 133 -6.70 12.01 -13.58
CA ASP A 133 -8.14 12.03 -13.28
C ASP A 133 -8.66 10.73 -12.64
N LYS A 134 -7.90 9.64 -12.78
CA LYS A 134 -8.26 8.31 -12.24
C LYS A 134 -7.33 7.85 -11.12
N LEU A 135 -6.49 8.74 -10.59
CA LEU A 135 -5.59 8.44 -9.48
C LEU A 135 -5.90 9.35 -8.30
N SER A 136 -6.03 8.73 -7.13
CA SER A 136 -6.06 9.49 -5.86
C SER A 136 -4.67 10.06 -5.55
N LEU A 137 -4.61 11.05 -4.65
CA LEU A 137 -3.32 11.57 -4.18
C LEU A 137 -2.49 10.47 -3.49
N GLU A 138 -3.12 9.57 -2.73
CA GLU A 138 -2.45 8.38 -2.16
C GLU A 138 -1.81 7.52 -3.24
N ALA A 139 -2.54 7.26 -4.33
CA ALA A 139 -2.04 6.48 -5.46
C ALA A 139 -0.81 7.12 -6.10
N LEU A 140 -0.83 8.44 -6.28
CA LEU A 140 0.31 9.20 -6.81
C LEU A 140 1.53 9.12 -5.89
N GLY A 141 1.35 9.25 -4.58
CA GLY A 141 2.45 9.09 -3.60
C GLY A 141 3.05 7.69 -3.62
N TRP A 142 2.23 6.65 -3.70
CA TRP A 142 2.69 5.27 -3.88
C TRP A 142 3.43 5.05 -5.20
N LEU A 143 2.93 5.63 -6.29
CA LEU A 143 3.55 5.52 -7.61
C LEU A 143 4.93 6.19 -7.65
N LEU A 144 5.14 7.32 -6.98
CA LEU A 144 6.47 7.94 -6.87
C LEU A 144 7.51 6.96 -6.32
N ILE A 145 7.17 6.25 -5.25
CA ILE A 145 8.05 5.23 -4.65
C ILE A 145 8.24 4.05 -5.61
N ALA A 146 7.17 3.56 -6.24
CA ALA A 146 7.25 2.43 -7.18
C ALA A 146 8.12 2.75 -8.42
N LEU A 147 7.95 3.93 -9.00
CA LEU A 147 8.73 4.44 -10.14
C LEU A 147 10.23 4.57 -9.80
N SER A 148 10.54 4.86 -8.53
CA SER A 148 11.93 5.02 -8.08
C SER A 148 12.73 3.71 -8.00
N THR A 149 12.07 2.54 -8.15
CA THR A 149 12.74 1.24 -8.04
C THR A 149 13.72 0.95 -9.19
N ASP A 150 13.59 1.65 -10.31
CA ASP A 150 14.54 1.65 -11.42
C ASP A 150 14.40 2.95 -12.22
N ARG A 151 15.42 3.81 -12.18
CA ARG A 151 15.37 5.18 -12.72
C ARG A 151 15.86 5.21 -14.16
N ASN A 152 15.18 5.96 -15.02
CA ASN A 152 15.63 6.29 -16.37
C ASN A 152 14.96 7.60 -16.83
N ASN A 153 15.40 8.17 -17.96
CA ASN A 153 14.90 9.46 -18.42
C ASN A 153 13.36 9.56 -18.52
N ASN A 154 12.68 8.49 -18.93
CA ASN A 154 11.21 8.49 -19.02
C ASN A 154 10.57 8.48 -17.63
N LYS A 155 11.02 7.59 -16.75
CA LYS A 155 10.50 7.47 -15.38
C LYS A 155 10.78 8.72 -14.56
N ASP A 156 11.94 9.34 -14.75
CA ASP A 156 12.32 10.59 -14.11
C ASP A 156 11.39 11.74 -14.54
N GLN A 157 10.98 11.78 -15.81
CA GLN A 157 9.96 12.74 -16.28
C GLN A 157 8.59 12.48 -15.64
N ILE A 158 8.16 11.21 -15.53
CA ILE A 158 6.90 10.87 -14.87
C ILE A 158 6.94 11.27 -13.38
N ILE A 159 8.03 10.96 -12.69
CA ILE A 159 8.26 11.34 -11.28
C ILE A 159 8.15 12.86 -11.12
N GLU A 160 8.81 13.64 -11.98
CA GLU A 160 8.77 15.10 -11.93
C GLU A 160 7.35 15.64 -12.15
N ILE A 161 6.64 15.11 -13.14
CA ILE A 161 5.25 15.50 -13.43
C ILE A 161 4.32 15.21 -12.24
N ILE A 162 4.44 14.04 -11.61
CA ILE A 162 3.66 13.69 -10.43
C ILE A 162 4.05 14.58 -9.23
N TYR A 163 5.34 14.79 -9.00
CA TYR A 163 5.85 15.63 -7.92
C TYR A 163 5.31 17.06 -8.01
N GLN A 164 5.38 17.69 -9.19
CA GLN A 164 4.83 19.03 -9.41
C GLN A 164 3.31 19.08 -9.22
N HIS A 165 2.60 18.04 -9.67
CA HIS A 165 1.15 17.93 -9.42
C HIS A 165 0.83 17.90 -7.93
N LEU A 166 1.56 17.08 -7.15
CA LEU A 166 1.35 16.98 -5.71
C LEU A 166 1.68 18.29 -4.99
N LYS A 167 2.77 18.97 -5.33
CA LYS A 167 3.10 20.30 -4.77
C LYS A 167 2.00 21.32 -5.01
N GLY A 168 1.42 21.34 -6.21
CA GLY A 168 0.31 22.23 -6.54
C GLY A 168 -1.01 21.92 -5.78
N LYS A 169 -1.08 20.78 -5.08
CA LYS A 169 -2.24 20.35 -4.29
C LYS A 169 -2.01 20.44 -2.78
N VAL A 170 -0.82 20.86 -2.34
CA VAL A 170 -0.51 21.14 -0.94
C VAL A 170 -1.27 22.40 -0.52
N SER A 171 -2.10 22.31 0.51
CA SER A 171 -2.61 23.49 1.21
C SER A 171 -1.78 23.71 2.47
N GLU A 172 -0.91 24.72 2.46
CA GLU A 172 -0.14 25.13 3.63
C GLU A 172 -0.95 26.13 4.47
N THR A 173 -1.29 25.73 5.69
CA THR A 173 -1.71 26.68 6.74
C THR A 173 -0.53 26.90 7.69
N SER A 174 -0.52 28.02 8.42
CA SER A 174 0.59 28.47 9.28
C SER A 174 1.11 27.45 10.29
N GLU A 175 0.36 26.37 10.56
CA GLU A 175 0.68 25.33 11.54
C GLU A 175 0.53 23.90 10.99
N THR A 176 -0.13 23.67 9.84
CA THR A 176 -0.36 22.31 9.29
C THR A 176 -0.38 22.28 7.76
N VAL A 177 0.17 21.22 7.18
CA VAL A 177 0.02 20.85 5.77
C VAL A 177 -1.08 19.79 5.68
N ASN A 178 -2.13 20.04 4.88
CA ASN A 178 -3.20 19.07 4.64
C ASN A 178 -3.48 18.93 3.14
N PHE A 179 -3.70 17.70 2.68
CA PHE A 179 -4.12 17.42 1.31
C PHE A 179 -5.63 17.22 1.23
N ILE A 180 -6.30 17.92 0.30
CA ILE A 180 -7.75 17.75 0.08
C ILE A 180 -7.94 16.47 -0.75
N THR A 181 -8.37 15.39 -0.10
CA THR A 181 -8.74 14.14 -0.77
C THR A 181 -10.24 13.92 -0.77
N SER A 182 -10.78 13.52 -1.92
CA SER A 182 -12.04 12.81 -1.99
C SER A 182 -11.83 11.51 -2.76
N TYR A 183 -12.13 10.40 -2.11
CA TYR A 183 -12.60 9.23 -2.84
C TYR A 183 -14.08 9.46 -3.17
N GLY A 184 -14.54 8.93 -4.30
CA GLY A 184 -15.99 8.74 -4.51
C GLY A 184 -16.57 7.83 -3.42
N ASP A 185 -17.90 7.78 -3.31
CA ASP A 185 -18.61 7.07 -2.22
C ASP A 185 -18.16 5.60 -2.05
N ASP A 186 -17.75 4.92 -3.13
CA ASP A 186 -17.25 3.54 -3.10
C ASP A 186 -15.85 3.43 -2.50
N GLY A 187 -14.93 4.32 -2.91
CA GLY A 187 -13.52 4.24 -2.54
C GLY A 187 -13.25 4.49 -1.06
N GLN A 188 -14.08 5.28 -0.39
CA GLN A 188 -13.96 5.54 1.06
C GLN A 188 -14.03 4.25 1.88
N SER A 189 -15.00 3.39 1.55
CA SER A 189 -15.24 2.13 2.28
C SER A 189 -14.26 1.03 1.84
N VAL A 190 -13.91 0.96 0.56
CA VAL A 190 -13.01 -0.07 0.03
C VAL A 190 -11.57 0.15 0.47
N MET A 191 -11.10 1.41 0.43
CA MET A 191 -9.72 1.74 0.74
C MET A 191 -9.46 2.00 2.23
N LEU A 192 -10.50 1.92 3.08
CA LEU A 192 -10.49 2.34 4.47
C LEU A 192 -9.78 3.70 4.61
N HIS A 193 -10.24 4.67 3.81
CA HIS A 193 -9.53 5.93 3.62
C HIS A 193 -9.54 6.81 4.88
N SER A 194 -8.47 7.57 5.05
CA SER A 194 -8.29 8.57 6.11
C SER A 194 -7.38 9.67 5.59
N ASN A 195 -7.75 10.94 5.85
CA ASN A 195 -6.92 12.08 5.44
C ASN A 195 -5.51 12.00 6.04
N GLN A 196 -5.40 11.57 7.31
CA GLN A 196 -4.10 11.40 7.97
C GLN A 196 -3.21 10.36 7.28
N ARG A 197 -3.81 9.31 6.71
CA ARG A 197 -3.07 8.32 5.91
C ARG A 197 -2.52 8.96 4.64
N THR A 198 -3.34 9.75 3.93
CA THR A 198 -2.90 10.48 2.75
C THR A 198 -1.72 11.38 3.06
N ASP A 199 -1.84 12.23 4.09
CA ASP A 199 -0.78 13.17 4.45
C ASP A 199 0.53 12.43 4.76
N ALA A 200 0.46 11.32 5.49
CA ALA A 200 1.62 10.50 5.81
C ALA A 200 2.27 9.84 4.58
N ILE A 201 1.47 9.32 3.64
CA ILE A 201 1.97 8.72 2.39
C ILE A 201 2.66 9.78 1.53
N LEU A 202 2.02 10.94 1.39
CA LEU A 202 2.56 12.01 0.58
C LEU A 202 3.84 12.56 1.19
N LEU A 203 3.88 12.77 2.51
CA LEU A 203 5.11 13.14 3.21
C LEU A 203 6.22 12.10 3.02
N GLU A 204 5.93 10.79 3.16
CA GLU A 204 6.91 9.75 2.88
C GLU A 204 7.44 9.83 1.45
N SER A 205 6.53 9.99 0.47
CA SER A 205 6.90 10.06 -0.95
C SER A 205 7.77 11.28 -1.26
N LEU A 206 7.45 12.43 -0.67
CA LEU A 206 8.22 13.67 -0.85
C LEU A 206 9.60 13.54 -0.20
N LEU A 207 9.69 13.06 1.04
CA LEU A 207 10.98 12.83 1.70
C LEU A 207 11.86 11.82 0.94
N TYR A 208 11.25 10.86 0.24
CA TYR A 208 11.97 9.87 -0.55
C TYR A 208 12.51 10.45 -1.87
N ILE A 209 11.71 11.26 -2.57
CA ILE A 209 12.06 11.82 -3.88
C ILE A 209 12.93 13.08 -3.74
N ASP A 210 12.66 13.90 -2.72
CA ASP A 210 13.29 15.18 -2.44
C ASP A 210 13.57 15.32 -0.93
N PRO A 211 14.67 14.74 -0.41
CA PRO A 211 14.97 14.68 1.02
C PRO A 211 15.49 16.00 1.63
N ASN A 212 15.51 17.11 0.89
CA ASN A 212 16.20 18.35 1.27
C ASN A 212 15.28 19.45 1.81
#